data_AF-A0A651I2F4-F1
#
_entry.id   AF-A0A651I2F4-F1
#
_cell.length_a   1.000
_cell.length_b   1.000
_cell.length_c   1.000
_cell.angle_alpha   90.00
_cell.angle_beta   90.00
_cell.angle_gamma   90.00
#
_symmetry.space_group_name_H-M   'P 1'
#
loop_
_entity.id
_entity.type
_entity.pdbx_description
1 polymer ?
#
loop_
_entity_poly.entity_id
_entity_poly.type
_entity_poly.pdbx_seq_one_letter_code
_entity_poly.pdbx_strand_id
1 'polypeptide(L)'
;MIEKMENLKSFKIITWLVGTLILLTIPTILSAAPEAKAFAELAGELGLAEWALIFVAFVLFIIILLMGAILKRLAYDKYRAEMGAGAKAILIFVFAAIGWFSMPSLAVADSGSMGASWLSDLPLILLVSVIALEVIIILIMLRNIKIVAGLEMKSDSAELAAAGTSIWASLWHAMNKSVSIEKEKDVMLDHAYDGIRELDNDLPPWWKYGFYVTIVFALVYLARYHVFQTAPLQLEEFEIAMARAEAEREARALFAPAINEETVVMLEDEADLERGKAIYVTNCAVCHGQLGEGGIGPNLTDDYWIHGGSINDIFRITKYGVIERGMTPWQDILSPLNIAQVSSYIKTLRGTDPPNQKEPEGDLWIPMEEEVATEEEDIGAAEETKEGETAEEENMEVE
;
A
#
# COMPACT_ATOMS: atom_id res chain seq x y z
N MET A 1 38.11 -23.43 -51.00
CA MET A 1 37.02 -22.93 -51.89
C MET A 1 35.70 -23.68 -51.66
N ILE A 2 35.75 -25.00 -51.45
CA ILE A 2 34.58 -25.87 -51.18
C ILE A 2 33.85 -25.49 -49.86
N GLU A 3 34.59 -25.27 -48.78
CA GLU A 3 34.05 -24.86 -47.46
C GLU A 3 33.34 -23.49 -47.48
N LYS A 4 33.81 -22.58 -48.35
CA LYS A 4 33.19 -21.26 -48.54
C LYS A 4 31.86 -21.38 -49.31
N MET A 5 31.71 -22.39 -50.17
CA MET A 5 30.46 -22.65 -50.89
C MET A 5 29.42 -23.37 -50.03
N GLU A 6 29.83 -24.24 -49.09
CA GLU A 6 28.90 -24.86 -48.13
C GLU A 6 28.31 -23.84 -47.16
N ASN A 7 29.14 -22.92 -46.63
CA ASN A 7 28.68 -21.85 -45.74
C ASN A 7 27.71 -20.86 -46.43
N LEU A 8 27.84 -20.66 -47.74
CA LEU A 8 26.91 -19.85 -48.52
C LEU A 8 25.57 -20.56 -48.79
N LYS A 9 25.55 -21.89 -48.89
CA LYS A 9 24.32 -22.67 -49.04
C LYS A 9 23.56 -22.78 -47.71
N SER A 10 24.26 -23.02 -46.59
CA SER A 10 23.64 -23.05 -45.26
C SER A 10 23.13 -21.68 -44.82
N PHE A 11 23.82 -20.58 -45.16
CA PHE A 11 23.32 -19.22 -44.93
C PHE A 11 22.03 -18.93 -45.71
N LYS A 12 21.92 -19.39 -46.97
CA LYS A 12 20.70 -19.25 -47.79
C LYS A 12 19.54 -20.09 -47.28
N ILE A 13 19.80 -21.28 -46.74
CA ILE A 13 18.77 -22.14 -46.16
C ILE A 13 18.25 -21.56 -44.82
N ILE A 14 19.15 -21.04 -43.97
CA ILE A 14 18.77 -20.41 -42.70
C ILE A 14 17.99 -19.11 -42.94
N THR A 15 18.41 -18.29 -43.91
CA THR A 15 17.66 -17.07 -44.27
C THR A 15 16.30 -17.37 -44.91
N TRP A 16 16.19 -18.47 -45.67
CA TRP A 16 14.90 -18.92 -46.22
C TRP A 16 13.96 -19.47 -45.12
N LEU A 17 14.47 -20.25 -44.15
CA LEU A 17 13.70 -20.78 -43.03
C LEU A 17 13.26 -19.70 -42.04
N VAL A 18 14.12 -18.72 -41.75
CA VAL A 18 13.76 -17.55 -40.93
C VAL A 18 12.76 -16.66 -41.67
N GLY A 19 12.92 -16.49 -42.98
CA GLY A 19 11.97 -15.75 -43.82
C GLY A 19 10.57 -16.41 -43.89
N THR A 20 10.50 -17.75 -43.98
CA THR A 20 9.22 -18.48 -43.95
C THR A 20 8.59 -18.52 -42.57
N LEU A 21 9.39 -18.58 -41.50
CA LEU A 21 8.89 -18.48 -40.12
C LEU A 21 8.32 -17.08 -39.83
N ILE A 22 8.93 -16.02 -40.36
CA ILE A 22 8.42 -14.65 -40.27
C ILE A 22 7.15 -14.48 -41.12
N LEU A 23 7.08 -15.07 -42.32
CA LEU A 23 5.88 -15.02 -43.17
C LEU A 23 4.69 -15.83 -42.61
N LEU A 24 4.95 -16.86 -41.81
CA LEU A 24 3.91 -17.64 -41.11
C LEU A 24 3.41 -16.95 -39.82
N THR A 25 4.13 -15.98 -39.26
CA THR A 25 3.72 -15.21 -38.07
C THR A 25 3.14 -13.82 -38.38
N ILE A 26 3.21 -13.36 -39.63
CA ILE A 26 2.58 -12.11 -40.07
C ILE A 26 1.03 -12.14 -40.05
N PRO A 27 0.32 -13.26 -40.35
CA PRO A 27 -1.14 -13.29 -40.28
C PRO A 27 -1.70 -13.13 -38.85
N THR A 28 -0.92 -13.46 -37.82
CA THR A 28 -1.32 -13.29 -36.41
C THR A 28 -1.13 -11.86 -35.90
N ILE A 29 -0.19 -11.08 -36.47
CA ILE A 29 0.06 -9.70 -36.05
C ILE A 29 -0.95 -8.73 -36.70
N LEU A 30 -1.46 -9.05 -37.90
CA LEU A 30 -2.40 -8.17 -38.61
C LEU A 30 -3.86 -8.27 -38.13
N SER A 31 -4.16 -9.17 -37.17
CA SER A 31 -5.46 -9.30 -36.50
C SER A 31 -5.56 -8.49 -35.18
N ALA A 32 -4.50 -7.80 -34.76
CA ALA A 32 -4.38 -7.21 -33.43
C ALA A 32 -5.04 -5.83 -33.23
N ALA A 33 -6.14 -5.54 -33.93
CA ALA A 33 -6.93 -4.33 -33.66
C ALA A 33 -7.58 -4.31 -32.24
N PRO A 34 -8.01 -5.43 -31.62
CA PRO A 34 -8.62 -5.40 -30.29
C PRO A 34 -7.60 -5.42 -29.13
N GLU A 35 -6.33 -5.78 -29.38
CA GLU A 35 -5.32 -5.92 -28.31
C GLU A 35 -4.65 -4.59 -27.92
N ALA A 36 -4.61 -3.61 -28.82
CA ALA A 36 -4.11 -2.27 -28.51
C ALA A 36 -4.99 -1.55 -27.47
N LYS A 37 -6.31 -1.82 -27.47
CA LYS A 37 -7.22 -1.32 -26.44
C LYS A 37 -7.03 -2.06 -25.12
N ALA A 38 -6.90 -3.37 -25.13
CA ALA A 38 -6.64 -4.17 -23.92
C ALA A 38 -5.30 -3.79 -23.25
N PHE A 39 -4.26 -3.48 -24.03
CA PHE A 39 -2.99 -2.98 -23.50
C PHE A 39 -3.10 -1.56 -22.95
N ALA A 40 -3.91 -0.69 -23.58
CA ALA A 40 -4.16 0.66 -23.10
C ALA A 40 -5.01 0.70 -21.82
N GLU A 41 -5.98 -0.21 -21.67
CA GLU A 41 -6.75 -0.42 -20.43
C GLU A 41 -5.86 -0.97 -19.31
N LEU A 42 -5.05 -2.00 -19.60
CA LEU A 42 -4.09 -2.56 -18.64
C LEU A 42 -3.04 -1.52 -18.21
N ALA A 43 -2.55 -0.70 -19.13
CA ALA A 43 -1.62 0.41 -18.86
C ALA A 43 -2.26 1.52 -18.02
N GLY A 44 -3.57 1.71 -18.11
CA GLY A 44 -4.34 2.70 -17.34
C GLY A 44 -4.68 2.26 -15.91
N GLU A 45 -4.75 0.96 -15.65
CA GLU A 45 -4.97 0.38 -14.31
C GLU A 45 -3.68 0.17 -13.50
N LEU A 46 -2.51 0.25 -14.16
CA LEU A 46 -1.20 0.10 -13.51
C LEU A 46 -0.80 1.39 -12.77
N GLY A 47 -0.60 1.29 -11.46
CA GLY A 47 -0.11 2.39 -10.62
C GLY A 47 1.38 2.71 -10.80
N LEU A 48 1.85 3.75 -10.12
CA LEU A 48 3.25 4.21 -10.20
C LEU A 48 4.26 3.13 -9.76
N ALA A 49 3.86 2.26 -8.83
CA ALA A 49 4.72 1.19 -8.31
C ALA A 49 4.99 0.12 -9.37
N GLU A 50 3.98 -0.23 -10.14
CA GLU A 50 4.04 -1.24 -11.18
C GLU A 50 4.82 -0.72 -12.40
N TRP A 51 4.64 0.55 -12.77
CA TRP A 51 5.48 1.22 -13.76
C TRP A 51 6.96 1.29 -13.33
N ALA A 52 7.23 1.52 -12.04
CA ALA A 52 8.59 1.50 -11.51
C ALA A 52 9.22 0.10 -11.62
N LEU A 53 8.48 -0.97 -11.33
CA LEU A 53 8.96 -2.35 -11.48
C LEU A 53 9.24 -2.71 -12.94
N ILE A 54 8.38 -2.29 -13.88
CA ILE A 54 8.59 -2.49 -15.32
C ILE A 54 9.84 -1.74 -15.79
N PHE A 55 10.04 -0.50 -15.33
CA PHE A 55 11.22 0.29 -15.64
C PHE A 55 12.51 -0.36 -15.11
N VAL A 56 12.50 -0.88 -13.88
CA VAL A 56 13.62 -1.63 -13.30
C VAL A 56 13.90 -2.91 -14.08
N ALA A 57 12.87 -3.70 -14.43
CA ALA A 57 13.04 -4.89 -15.25
C ALA A 57 13.64 -4.57 -16.63
N PHE A 58 13.26 -3.43 -17.21
CA PHE A 58 13.82 -2.94 -18.47
C PHE A 58 15.29 -2.51 -18.33
N VAL A 59 15.65 -1.80 -17.25
CA VAL A 59 17.04 -1.44 -16.95
C VAL A 59 17.90 -2.69 -16.73
N LEU A 60 17.42 -3.66 -15.96
CA LEU A 60 18.06 -4.97 -15.78
C LEU A 60 18.29 -5.69 -17.11
N PHE A 61 17.29 -5.70 -17.98
CA PHE A 61 17.41 -6.30 -19.30
C PHE A 61 18.49 -5.61 -20.15
N ILE A 62 18.58 -4.27 -20.13
CA ILE A 62 19.64 -3.52 -20.81
C ILE A 62 21.01 -3.84 -20.20
N ILE A 63 21.14 -3.92 -18.88
CA ILE A 63 22.39 -4.29 -18.21
C ILE A 63 22.83 -5.69 -18.63
N ILE A 64 21.91 -6.67 -18.69
CA ILE A 64 22.19 -8.03 -19.15
C ILE A 64 22.62 -8.04 -20.62
N LEU A 65 21.98 -7.26 -21.49
CA LEU A 65 22.36 -7.14 -22.90
C LEU A 65 23.74 -6.50 -23.07
N LEU A 66 24.03 -5.43 -22.32
CA LEU A 66 25.33 -4.77 -22.33
C LEU A 66 26.43 -5.69 -21.77
N MET A 67 26.13 -6.44 -20.70
CA MET A 67 27.00 -7.47 -20.17
C MET A 67 27.27 -8.56 -21.20
N GLY A 68 26.24 -9.05 -21.88
CA GLY A 68 26.36 -10.01 -22.97
C GLY A 68 27.23 -9.47 -24.12
N ALA A 69 27.08 -8.19 -24.47
CA ALA A 69 27.87 -7.54 -25.51
C ALA A 69 29.35 -7.32 -25.10
N ILE A 70 29.60 -6.97 -23.84
CA ILE A 70 30.96 -6.79 -23.29
C ILE A 70 31.67 -8.13 -23.14
N LEU A 71 30.99 -9.16 -22.62
CA LEU A 71 31.50 -10.53 -22.57
C LEU A 71 31.77 -11.06 -23.98
N LYS A 72 30.91 -10.75 -24.95
CA LYS A 72 31.16 -11.07 -26.36
C LYS A 72 32.32 -10.27 -26.96
N ARG A 73 32.66 -9.08 -26.48
CA ARG A 73 33.86 -8.35 -26.92
C ARG A 73 35.15 -8.80 -26.23
N LEU A 74 35.07 -9.21 -24.96
CA LEU A 74 36.23 -9.57 -24.14
C LEU A 74 36.57 -11.07 -24.17
N ALA A 75 35.61 -11.95 -24.51
CA ALA A 75 35.78 -13.40 -24.42
C ALA A 75 35.34 -14.19 -25.66
N TYR A 76 34.77 -13.58 -26.71
CA TYR A 76 34.24 -14.37 -27.84
C TYR A 76 35.31 -15.07 -28.68
N ASP A 77 36.48 -14.47 -28.89
CA ASP A 77 37.50 -15.11 -29.73
C ASP A 77 38.34 -16.15 -28.97
N LYS A 78 38.48 -16.00 -27.64
CA LYS A 78 39.26 -16.94 -26.81
C LYS A 78 38.41 -18.10 -26.26
N TYR A 79 37.12 -17.86 -25.96
CA TYR A 79 36.23 -18.87 -25.33
C TYR A 79 35.41 -19.69 -26.34
N ARG A 80 35.20 -19.18 -27.57
CA ARG A 80 34.51 -19.92 -28.65
C ARG A 80 35.31 -21.13 -29.16
N ALA A 81 36.63 -21.10 -29.01
CA ALA A 81 37.51 -22.20 -29.41
C ALA A 81 37.44 -23.41 -28.46
N GLU A 82 37.06 -23.21 -27.20
CA GLU A 82 37.10 -24.25 -26.15
C GLU A 82 35.72 -24.80 -25.75
N MET A 83 34.61 -24.13 -26.09
CA MET A 83 33.27 -24.63 -25.74
C MET A 83 32.81 -25.76 -26.66
N GLY A 84 32.95 -27.00 -26.16
CA GLY A 84 32.36 -28.21 -26.72
C GLY A 84 30.82 -28.16 -26.76
N ALA A 85 30.21 -28.98 -27.63
CA ALA A 85 28.78 -28.96 -27.95
C ALA A 85 27.84 -29.03 -26.72
N GLY A 86 28.26 -29.70 -25.64
CA GLY A 86 27.49 -29.81 -24.39
C GLY A 86 27.32 -28.47 -23.64
N ALA A 87 28.33 -27.61 -23.62
CA ALA A 87 28.25 -26.31 -22.94
C ALA A 87 27.29 -25.33 -23.66
N LYS A 88 27.21 -25.45 -24.99
CA LYS A 88 26.26 -24.68 -25.82
C LYS A 88 24.81 -25.13 -25.57
N ALA A 89 24.58 -26.42 -25.36
CA ALA A 89 23.26 -26.96 -25.03
C ALA A 89 22.79 -26.52 -23.63
N ILE A 90 23.68 -26.50 -22.64
CA ILE A 90 23.36 -26.06 -21.26
C ILE A 90 22.98 -24.58 -21.22
N LEU A 91 23.71 -23.71 -21.93
CA LEU A 91 23.37 -22.28 -22.00
C LEU A 91 22.01 -22.05 -22.69
N ILE A 92 21.72 -22.78 -23.76
CA ILE A 92 20.41 -22.71 -24.42
C ILE A 92 19.30 -23.23 -23.50
N PHE A 93 19.56 -24.28 -22.72
CA PHE A 93 18.59 -24.83 -21.76
C PHE A 93 18.32 -23.88 -20.58
N VAL A 94 19.34 -23.17 -20.09
CA VAL A 94 19.18 -22.14 -19.05
C VAL A 94 18.39 -20.93 -19.56
N PHE A 95 18.64 -20.48 -20.79
CA PHE A 95 17.84 -19.42 -21.41
C PHE A 95 16.41 -19.85 -21.75
N ALA A 96 16.17 -21.12 -22.07
CA ALA A 96 14.84 -21.66 -22.30
C ALA A 96 14.05 -21.90 -20.99
N ALA A 97 14.73 -22.25 -19.89
CA ALA A 97 14.11 -22.45 -18.58
C ALA A 97 13.59 -21.14 -17.95
N ILE A 98 14.22 -20.01 -18.27
CA ILE A 98 13.75 -18.68 -17.82
C ILE A 98 12.42 -18.30 -18.51
N GLY A 99 12.12 -18.88 -19.68
CA GLY A 99 10.83 -18.72 -20.35
C GLY A 99 9.65 -19.50 -19.74
N TRP A 100 9.90 -20.36 -18.75
CA TRP A 100 8.87 -21.20 -18.14
C TRP A 100 8.09 -20.52 -16.99
N PHE A 101 8.49 -19.32 -16.58
CA PHE A 101 7.85 -18.59 -15.48
C PHE A 101 6.68 -17.69 -15.91
N SER A 102 6.18 -17.87 -17.14
CA SER A 102 4.98 -17.20 -17.66
C SER A 102 3.80 -18.17 -17.69
N MET A 103 3.34 -18.61 -16.52
CA MET A 103 1.99 -19.17 -16.36
C MET A 103 1.12 -18.11 -15.67
N PRO A 104 -0.12 -17.88 -16.12
CA PRO A 104 -1.05 -17.04 -15.38
C PRO A 104 -1.41 -17.78 -14.09
N SER A 105 -1.12 -17.18 -12.93
CA SER A 105 -1.71 -17.64 -11.67
C SER A 105 -3.22 -17.44 -11.74
N LEU A 106 -3.98 -18.53 -11.62
CA LEU A 106 -5.42 -18.49 -11.40
C LEU A 106 -5.74 -17.52 -10.26
N ALA A 107 -6.65 -16.59 -10.53
CA ALA A 107 -7.17 -15.65 -9.55
C ALA A 107 -7.77 -16.39 -8.35
N VAL A 108 -7.16 -16.23 -7.19
CA VAL A 108 -7.86 -16.34 -5.92
C VAL A 108 -8.45 -14.96 -5.67
N ALA A 109 -9.76 -14.85 -5.86
CA ALA A 109 -10.52 -13.75 -5.30
C ALA A 109 -10.49 -13.92 -3.78
N ASP A 110 -9.92 -12.94 -3.07
CA ASP A 110 -10.27 -12.71 -1.69
C ASP A 110 -10.45 -11.22 -1.45
N SER A 111 -11.61 -10.90 -0.91
CA SER A 111 -12.11 -9.57 -0.64
C SER A 111 -11.76 -9.18 0.78
N GLY A 112 -10.94 -8.14 0.93
CA GLY A 112 -10.93 -7.27 2.10
C GLY A 112 -10.16 -7.77 3.33
N SER A 113 -8.99 -7.18 3.57
CA SER A 113 -8.63 -6.74 4.92
C SER A 113 -7.74 -5.48 4.83
N MET A 114 -8.23 -4.39 5.42
CA MET A 114 -7.39 -3.27 5.82
C MET A 114 -6.48 -3.77 6.95
N GLY A 115 -5.31 -4.25 6.58
CA GLY A 115 -4.34 -4.77 7.53
C GLY A 115 -2.92 -4.76 6.99
N ALA A 116 -2.57 -3.81 6.12
CA ALA A 116 -1.22 -3.77 5.58
C ALA A 116 -0.69 -2.41 5.12
N SER A 117 -0.77 -1.36 5.96
CA SER A 117 -0.01 -0.10 5.77
C SER A 117 1.52 -0.25 5.85
N TRP A 118 2.02 -1.49 5.88
CA TRP A 118 3.41 -1.93 5.99
C TRP A 118 3.75 -2.91 4.85
N LEU A 119 2.77 -3.34 4.05
CA LEU A 119 2.98 -3.99 2.73
C LEU A 119 2.91 -2.99 1.56
N SER A 120 2.46 -1.74 1.78
CA SER A 120 2.68 -0.64 0.81
C SER A 120 4.17 -0.30 0.65
N ASP A 121 5.01 -0.75 1.59
CA ASP A 121 6.46 -0.68 1.48
C ASP A 121 7.04 -1.86 0.69
N LEU A 122 6.27 -2.89 0.35
CA LEU A 122 6.76 -4.06 -0.39
C LEU A 122 7.32 -3.68 -1.78
N PRO A 123 6.67 -2.81 -2.58
CA PRO A 123 7.24 -2.34 -3.84
C PRO A 123 8.53 -1.53 -3.64
N LEU A 124 8.61 -0.73 -2.57
CA LEU A 124 9.79 0.07 -2.24
C LEU A 124 10.94 -0.80 -1.71
N ILE A 125 10.65 -1.80 -0.88
CA ILE A 125 11.61 -2.80 -0.39
C ILE A 125 12.10 -3.66 -1.55
N LEU A 126 11.22 -4.09 -2.45
CA LEU A 126 11.60 -4.80 -3.67
C LEU A 126 12.49 -3.92 -4.55
N LEU A 127 12.12 -2.67 -4.80
CA LEU A 127 12.94 -1.71 -5.55
C LEU A 127 14.32 -1.53 -4.93
N VAL A 128 14.40 -1.26 -3.62
CA VAL A 128 15.67 -1.08 -2.89
C VAL A 128 16.49 -2.38 -2.90
N SER A 129 15.87 -3.54 -2.75
CA SER A 129 16.54 -4.84 -2.80
C SER A 129 17.11 -5.16 -4.19
N VAL A 130 16.39 -4.78 -5.25
CA VAL A 130 16.84 -4.94 -6.63
C VAL A 130 18.00 -3.99 -6.92
N ILE A 131 17.91 -2.72 -6.51
CA ILE A 131 19.01 -1.75 -6.64
C ILE A 131 20.25 -2.24 -5.87
N ALA A 132 20.08 -2.76 -4.65
CA ALA A 132 21.19 -3.31 -3.88
C ALA A 132 21.83 -4.51 -4.58
N LEU A 133 21.03 -5.41 -5.15
CA LEU A 133 21.50 -6.55 -5.93
C LEU A 133 22.23 -6.11 -7.21
N GLU A 134 21.72 -5.10 -7.91
CA GLU A 134 22.36 -4.49 -9.08
C GLU A 134 23.75 -3.93 -8.74
N VAL A 135 23.85 -3.15 -7.67
CA VAL A 135 25.13 -2.59 -7.21
C VAL A 135 26.11 -3.71 -6.88
N ILE A 136 25.67 -4.79 -6.22
CA ILE A 136 26.51 -5.96 -5.93
C ILE A 136 26.99 -6.64 -7.23
N ILE A 137 26.11 -6.84 -8.20
CA ILE A 137 26.46 -7.43 -9.50
C ILE A 137 27.47 -6.54 -10.23
N ILE A 138 27.26 -5.23 -10.26
CA ILE A 138 28.18 -4.26 -10.86
C ILE A 138 29.56 -4.31 -10.18
N LEU A 139 29.61 -4.36 -8.83
CA LEU A 139 30.86 -4.47 -8.09
C LEU A 139 31.62 -5.78 -8.39
N ILE A 140 30.89 -6.90 -8.47
CA ILE A 140 31.46 -8.21 -8.84
C ILE A 140 31.97 -8.17 -10.30
N MET A 141 31.25 -7.51 -11.20
CA MET A 141 31.68 -7.31 -12.58
C MET A 141 32.94 -6.44 -12.68
N LEU A 142 32.99 -5.31 -11.97
CA LEU A 142 34.18 -4.45 -11.93
C LEU A 142 35.39 -5.20 -11.39
N ARG A 143 35.20 -6.06 -10.39
CA ARG A 143 36.25 -6.95 -9.88
C ARG A 143 36.73 -7.94 -10.95
N ASN A 144 35.80 -8.60 -11.65
CA ASN A 144 36.14 -9.57 -12.68
C ASN A 144 36.77 -8.92 -13.92
N ILE A 145 36.34 -7.71 -14.30
CA ILE A 145 36.95 -6.91 -15.36
C ILE A 145 38.39 -6.55 -14.98
N LYS A 146 38.69 -6.14 -13.74
CA LYS A 146 40.08 -5.90 -13.31
C LYS A 146 40.95 -7.15 -13.44
N ILE A 147 40.42 -8.32 -13.08
CA ILE A 147 41.13 -9.61 -13.16
C ILE A 147 41.37 -10.02 -14.61
N VAL A 148 40.37 -9.88 -15.49
CA VAL A 148 40.45 -10.30 -16.91
C VAL A 148 41.19 -9.29 -17.78
N ALA A 149 41.10 -7.99 -17.47
CA ALA A 149 41.81 -6.93 -18.18
C ALA A 149 43.33 -6.97 -17.94
N GLY A 150 43.83 -7.92 -17.15
CA GLY A 150 45.25 -8.02 -16.84
C GLY A 150 45.79 -6.74 -16.21
N LEU A 151 44.92 -5.95 -15.56
CA LEU A 151 45.32 -4.87 -14.68
C LEU A 151 45.78 -5.51 -13.36
N GLU A 152 46.83 -6.34 -13.47
CA GLU A 152 47.76 -6.47 -12.37
C GLU A 152 48.24 -5.06 -12.07
N MET A 153 47.73 -4.49 -10.99
CA MET A 153 48.44 -3.44 -10.26
C MET A 153 49.77 -4.03 -9.82
N LYS A 154 50.76 -3.95 -10.70
CA LYS A 154 52.13 -4.36 -10.40
C LYS A 154 53.08 -3.25 -10.84
N SER A 155 53.02 -2.15 -10.09
CA SER A 155 54.19 -1.31 -9.76
C SER A 155 53.80 -0.18 -8.81
N ASP A 156 52.58 0.35 -8.90
CA ASP A 156 52.26 1.59 -8.18
C ASP A 156 51.72 1.35 -6.76
N SER A 157 51.44 0.09 -6.40
CA SER A 157 50.93 -0.26 -5.07
C SER A 157 51.95 -0.08 -3.96
N ALA A 158 53.26 -0.10 -4.26
CA ALA A 158 54.30 0.10 -3.25
C ALA A 158 54.51 1.58 -2.91
N GLU A 159 54.27 2.48 -3.88
CA GLU A 159 54.38 3.94 -3.69
C GLU A 159 53.08 4.53 -3.10
N LEU A 160 51.91 4.01 -3.51
CA LEU A 160 50.60 4.40 -2.94
C LEU A 160 50.34 3.81 -1.54
N ALA A 161 50.85 2.61 -1.23
CA ALA A 161 50.74 2.05 0.13
C ALA A 161 51.59 2.82 1.15
N ALA A 162 52.65 3.51 0.70
CA ALA A 162 53.43 4.39 1.55
C ALA A 162 52.72 5.72 1.87
N ALA A 163 51.66 6.08 1.12
CA ALA A 163 50.96 7.37 1.23
C ALA A 163 49.60 7.32 1.94
N GLY A 164 49.11 6.16 2.39
CA GLY A 164 47.91 6.07 3.24
C GLY A 164 46.63 6.69 2.65
N THR A 165 46.45 6.72 1.33
CA THR A 165 45.28 7.37 0.72
C THR A 165 44.10 6.40 0.62
N SER A 166 43.17 6.55 1.57
CA SER A 166 41.86 5.90 1.55
C SER A 166 41.14 6.20 0.22
N ILE A 167 40.51 5.19 -0.39
CA ILE A 167 39.68 5.32 -1.61
C ILE A 167 38.68 6.49 -1.49
N TRP A 168 38.19 6.73 -0.27
CA TRP A 168 37.34 7.86 0.09
C TRP A 168 38.00 9.22 -0.13
N ALA A 169 39.29 9.37 0.16
CA ALA A 169 40.03 10.61 -0.06
C ALA A 169 40.17 10.92 -1.56
N SER A 170 40.43 9.89 -2.38
CA SER A 170 40.52 10.05 -3.84
C SER A 170 39.18 10.46 -4.45
N LEU A 171 38.08 9.82 -4.02
CA LEU A 171 36.73 10.18 -4.44
C LEU A 171 36.37 11.61 -3.99
N TRP A 172 36.68 11.95 -2.74
CA TRP A 172 36.43 13.28 -2.18
C TRP A 172 37.18 14.39 -2.93
N HIS A 173 38.45 14.16 -3.28
CA HIS A 173 39.23 15.09 -4.09
C HIS A 173 38.67 15.22 -5.50
N ALA A 174 38.21 14.13 -6.13
CA ALA A 174 37.59 14.18 -7.45
C ALA A 174 36.27 14.99 -7.44
N MET A 175 35.47 14.86 -6.38
CA MET A 175 34.20 15.57 -6.25
C MET A 175 34.38 17.06 -5.94
N ASN A 176 35.37 17.42 -5.12
CA ASN A 176 35.55 18.82 -4.69
C ASN A 176 36.57 19.59 -5.53
N LYS A 177 37.46 18.89 -6.25
CA LYS A 177 38.55 19.49 -7.04
C LYS A 177 39.32 20.59 -6.28
N SER A 178 39.44 20.43 -4.96
CA SER A 178 40.03 21.42 -4.08
C SER A 178 41.54 21.50 -4.24
N VAL A 179 42.10 22.71 -4.20
CA VAL A 179 43.55 22.94 -4.18
C VAL A 179 44.13 22.40 -2.87
N SER A 180 45.32 21.82 -2.91
CA SER A 180 45.99 21.29 -1.71
C SER A 180 46.55 22.43 -0.85
N ILE A 181 46.68 22.19 0.46
CA ILE A 181 47.14 23.18 1.46
C ILE A 181 48.50 23.80 1.06
N GLU A 182 49.40 22.99 0.51
CA GLU A 182 50.73 23.41 0.07
C GLU A 182 50.71 24.45 -1.06
N LYS A 183 49.64 24.46 -1.85
CA LYS A 183 49.44 25.34 -3.02
C LYS A 183 48.44 26.47 -2.75
N GLU A 184 47.96 26.63 -1.53
CA GLU A 184 46.99 27.68 -1.18
C GLU A 184 47.51 29.09 -1.49
N LYS A 185 48.83 29.29 -1.37
CA LYS A 185 49.47 30.59 -1.70
C LYS A 185 49.28 30.99 -3.16
N ASP A 186 49.15 30.02 -4.07
CA ASP A 186 49.01 30.27 -5.50
C ASP A 186 47.59 30.75 -5.87
N VAL A 187 46.63 30.53 -4.97
CA VAL A 187 45.19 30.75 -5.18
C VAL A 187 44.62 31.72 -4.14
N MET A 188 45.49 32.35 -3.35
CA MET A 188 45.12 33.31 -2.31
C MET A 188 44.90 34.69 -2.92
N LEU A 189 43.79 35.34 -2.57
CA LEU A 189 43.53 36.71 -2.98
C LEU A 189 44.40 37.71 -2.21
N ASP A 190 44.70 38.84 -2.84
CA ASP A 190 45.69 39.83 -2.35
C ASP A 190 45.23 40.63 -1.12
N HIS A 191 43.94 40.56 -0.77
CA HIS A 191 43.34 41.36 0.30
C HIS A 191 43.05 40.50 1.53
N ALA A 192 43.26 41.09 2.70
CA ALA A 192 42.89 40.50 3.98
C ALA A 192 41.86 41.39 4.67
N TYR A 193 40.75 40.80 5.11
CA TYR A 193 39.71 41.47 5.89
C TYR A 193 39.73 40.89 7.29
N ASP A 194 40.06 41.71 8.29
CA ASP A 194 40.09 41.28 9.70
C ASP A 194 40.94 40.01 9.94
N GLY A 195 42.07 39.92 9.24
CA GLY A 195 42.96 38.76 9.32
C GLY A 195 42.51 37.52 8.54
N ILE A 196 41.30 37.52 7.96
CA ILE A 196 40.81 36.45 7.07
C ILE A 196 41.24 36.76 5.64
N ARG A 197 41.75 35.74 4.94
CA ARG A 197 42.09 35.78 3.52
C ARG A 197 41.25 34.78 2.75
N GLU A 198 40.87 35.15 1.54
CA GLU A 198 39.99 34.37 0.68
C GLU A 198 40.79 33.59 -0.36
N LEU A 199 40.28 32.42 -0.74
CA LEU A 199 40.85 31.54 -1.75
C LEU A 199 40.00 31.61 -3.01
N ASP A 200 40.62 31.83 -4.17
CA ASP A 200 39.98 31.81 -5.49
C ASP A 200 39.82 30.36 -6.01
N ASN A 201 39.14 29.53 -5.24
CA ASN A 201 38.93 28.12 -5.59
C ASN A 201 37.80 27.95 -6.63
N ASP A 202 38.02 27.02 -7.56
CA ASP A 202 36.95 26.52 -8.43
C ASP A 202 35.79 25.96 -7.60
N LEU A 203 34.56 26.33 -7.96
CA LEU A 203 33.36 25.74 -7.36
C LEU A 203 33.33 24.21 -7.56
N PRO A 204 32.96 23.42 -6.53
CA PRO A 204 32.86 21.98 -6.64
C PRO A 204 31.99 21.55 -7.83
N PRO A 205 32.47 20.64 -8.71
CA PRO A 205 31.69 20.17 -9.85
C PRO A 205 30.27 19.71 -9.51
N TRP A 206 30.10 18.94 -8.43
CA TRP A 206 28.77 18.47 -8.01
C TRP A 206 27.82 19.63 -7.67
N TRP A 207 28.33 20.69 -7.05
CA TRP A 207 27.55 21.87 -6.70
C TRP A 207 27.13 22.64 -7.96
N LYS A 208 28.06 22.86 -8.90
CA LYS A 208 27.76 23.53 -10.18
C LYS A 208 26.72 22.76 -10.99
N TYR A 209 26.90 21.45 -11.14
CA TYR A 209 25.95 20.63 -11.88
C TYR A 209 24.62 20.51 -11.15
N GLY A 210 24.62 20.42 -9.82
CA GLY A 210 23.40 20.49 -9.01
C GLY A 210 22.62 21.78 -9.28
N PHE A 211 23.31 22.93 -9.30
CA PHE A 211 22.69 24.21 -9.64
C PHE A 211 22.12 24.23 -11.07
N TYR A 212 22.80 23.66 -12.07
CA TYR A 212 22.23 23.56 -13.42
C TYR A 212 21.04 22.61 -13.49
N VAL A 213 21.03 21.52 -12.72
CA VAL A 213 19.89 20.60 -12.65
C VAL A 213 18.66 21.30 -12.09
N THR A 214 18.79 22.15 -11.07
CA THR A 214 17.63 22.89 -10.54
C THR A 214 17.07 23.88 -11.57
N ILE A 215 17.92 24.51 -12.39
CA ILE A 215 17.49 25.38 -13.49
C ILE A 215 16.69 24.58 -14.53
N VAL A 216 17.23 23.43 -14.97
CA VAL A 216 16.54 22.57 -15.94
C VAL A 216 15.22 22.06 -15.38
N PHE A 217 15.21 21.63 -14.11
CA PHE A 217 13.99 21.20 -13.43
C PHE A 217 12.95 22.32 -13.38
N ALA A 218 13.34 23.55 -13.03
CA ALA A 218 12.43 24.69 -13.00
C ALA A 218 11.81 25.00 -14.37
N LEU A 219 12.60 24.92 -15.45
CA LEU A 219 12.10 25.10 -16.82
C LEU A 219 11.10 24.00 -17.21
N VAL A 220 11.40 22.74 -16.89
CA VAL A 220 10.50 21.61 -17.15
C VAL A 220 9.22 21.75 -16.32
N TYR A 221 9.32 22.11 -15.05
CA TYR A 221 8.18 22.32 -14.16
C TYR A 221 7.26 23.42 -14.70
N LEU A 222 7.84 24.59 -15.04
CA LEU A 222 7.09 25.71 -15.61
C LEU A 222 6.42 25.32 -16.92
N ALA A 223 7.15 24.62 -17.80
CA ALA A 223 6.59 24.13 -19.05
C ALA A 223 5.43 23.16 -18.83
N ARG A 224 5.58 22.18 -17.94
CA ARG A 224 4.59 21.13 -17.66
C ARG A 224 3.29 21.67 -17.04
N TYR A 225 3.42 22.50 -16.00
CA TYR A 225 2.29 22.97 -15.20
C TYR A 225 1.68 24.28 -15.69
N HIS A 226 2.49 25.24 -16.14
CA HIS A 226 2.00 26.59 -16.47
C HIS A 226 1.87 26.85 -17.97
N VAL A 227 2.70 26.23 -18.82
CA VAL A 227 2.66 26.45 -20.28
C VAL A 227 1.79 25.41 -20.99
N PHE A 228 2.10 24.13 -20.83
CA PHE A 228 1.39 23.05 -21.50
C PHE A 228 0.21 22.51 -20.70
N GLN A 229 0.12 22.84 -19.40
CA GLN A 229 -0.99 22.44 -18.50
C GLN A 229 -1.31 20.94 -18.58
N THR A 230 -0.26 20.13 -18.69
CA THR A 230 -0.36 18.66 -18.83
C THR A 230 -0.55 17.94 -17.50
N ALA A 231 -0.59 18.67 -16.40
CA ALA A 231 -0.81 18.17 -15.05
C ALA A 231 -1.59 19.20 -14.23
N PRO A 232 -2.48 18.76 -13.31
CA PRO A 232 -3.30 19.67 -12.54
C PRO A 232 -2.48 20.51 -11.58
N LEU A 233 -2.90 21.75 -11.38
CA LEU A 233 -2.38 22.61 -10.30
C LEU A 233 -3.02 22.21 -8.97
N GLN A 234 -2.47 22.70 -7.86
CA GLN A 234 -2.89 22.31 -6.50
C GLN A 234 -4.41 22.46 -6.25
N LEU A 235 -5.03 23.53 -6.78
CA LEU A 235 -6.46 23.76 -6.61
C LEU A 235 -7.30 22.76 -7.42
N GLU A 236 -6.88 22.47 -8.64
CA GLU A 236 -7.54 21.50 -9.51
C GLU A 236 -7.39 20.08 -8.96
N GLU A 237 -6.21 19.72 -8.45
CA GLU A 237 -5.96 18.45 -7.78
C GLU A 237 -6.85 18.30 -6.53
N PHE A 238 -7.04 19.38 -5.77
CA PHE A 238 -7.97 19.41 -4.64
C PHE A 238 -9.42 19.19 -5.10
N GLU A 239 -9.87 19.87 -6.15
CA GLU A 239 -11.22 19.69 -6.70
C GLU A 239 -11.44 18.25 -7.19
N ILE A 240 -10.46 17.67 -7.89
CA ILE A 240 -10.48 16.27 -8.33
C ILE A 240 -10.57 15.32 -7.13
N ALA A 241 -9.77 15.56 -6.09
CA ALA A 241 -9.79 14.74 -4.88
C ALA A 241 -11.14 14.80 -4.16
N MET A 242 -11.73 16.00 -4.03
CA MET A 242 -13.05 16.19 -3.44
C MET A 242 -14.15 15.55 -4.27
N ALA A 243 -14.10 15.68 -5.60
CA ALA A 243 -15.06 15.04 -6.49
C ALA A 243 -14.98 13.51 -6.42
N ARG A 244 -13.77 12.94 -6.31
CA ARG A 244 -13.58 11.50 -6.09
C ARG A 244 -14.14 11.07 -4.74
N ALA A 245 -13.85 11.80 -3.68
CA ALA A 245 -14.35 11.49 -2.35
C ALA A 245 -15.89 11.54 -2.30
N GLU A 246 -16.51 12.53 -2.95
CA GLU A 246 -17.97 12.61 -3.03
C GLU A 246 -18.56 11.46 -3.84
N ALA A 247 -17.97 11.11 -4.99
CA ALA A 247 -18.40 9.95 -5.77
C ALA A 247 -18.28 8.63 -4.97
N GLU A 248 -17.23 8.46 -4.17
CA GLU A 248 -17.09 7.31 -3.27
C GLU A 248 -18.14 7.32 -2.15
N ARG A 249 -18.48 8.50 -1.61
CA ARG A 249 -19.56 8.65 -0.61
C ARG A 249 -20.92 8.31 -1.21
N GLU A 250 -21.23 8.83 -2.40
CA GLU A 250 -22.46 8.54 -3.13
C GLU A 250 -22.55 7.05 -3.50
N ALA A 251 -21.47 6.46 -4.01
CA ALA A 251 -21.41 5.03 -4.29
C ALA A 251 -21.66 4.22 -3.01
N ARG A 252 -21.02 4.58 -1.90
CA ARG A 252 -21.28 3.93 -0.60
C ARG A 252 -22.73 4.13 -0.14
N ALA A 253 -23.34 5.28 -0.40
CA ALA A 253 -24.74 5.54 -0.07
C ALA A 253 -25.72 4.72 -0.92
N LEU A 254 -25.36 4.39 -2.16
CA LEU A 254 -26.15 3.52 -3.05
C LEU A 254 -26.10 2.04 -2.62
N PHE A 255 -24.99 1.60 -2.03
CA PHE A 255 -24.78 0.21 -1.58
C PHE A 255 -25.02 -0.01 -0.08
N ALA A 256 -25.12 1.06 0.71
CA ALA A 256 -25.71 0.98 2.02
C ALA A 256 -27.20 0.69 1.81
N PRO A 257 -27.73 -0.50 2.15
CA PRO A 257 -29.18 -0.62 2.29
C PRO A 257 -29.67 0.53 3.17
N ALA A 258 -30.89 0.99 2.99
CA ALA A 258 -31.47 2.16 3.66
C ALA A 258 -31.62 1.95 5.18
N ILE A 259 -30.51 1.66 5.88
CA ILE A 259 -30.38 1.42 7.29
C ILE A 259 -30.74 2.74 7.97
N ASN A 260 -31.90 2.74 8.60
CA ASN A 260 -32.39 3.82 9.42
C ASN A 260 -32.88 3.25 10.76
N GLU A 261 -33.44 4.11 11.58
CA GLU A 261 -33.93 3.80 12.92
C GLU A 261 -35.03 2.75 12.91
N GLU A 262 -35.70 2.55 11.77
CA GLU A 262 -36.80 1.60 11.62
C GLU A 262 -36.34 0.26 11.03
N THR A 263 -35.32 0.27 10.16
CA THR A 263 -34.87 -0.92 9.43
C THR A 263 -33.58 -1.53 9.96
N VAL A 264 -32.90 -0.87 10.89
CA VAL A 264 -31.66 -1.41 11.47
C VAL A 264 -31.95 -2.74 12.16
N VAL A 265 -31.11 -3.73 11.86
CA VAL A 265 -31.08 -5.02 12.54
C VAL A 265 -29.72 -5.21 13.17
N MET A 266 -29.63 -6.05 14.19
CA MET A 266 -28.35 -6.40 14.79
C MET A 266 -27.49 -7.13 13.77
N LEU A 267 -26.27 -6.62 13.55
CA LEU A 267 -25.27 -7.25 12.70
C LEU A 267 -24.44 -8.22 13.56
N GLU A 268 -24.48 -9.50 13.23
CA GLU A 268 -23.81 -10.56 14.00
C GLU A 268 -22.52 -11.06 13.34
N ASP A 269 -22.26 -10.65 12.09
CA ASP A 269 -21.05 -11.03 11.37
C ASP A 269 -19.79 -10.47 12.06
N GLU A 270 -18.79 -11.33 12.27
CA GLU A 270 -17.54 -10.96 12.96
C GLU A 270 -16.87 -9.72 12.36
N ALA A 271 -16.87 -9.60 11.03
CA ALA A 271 -16.30 -8.46 10.33
C ALA A 271 -17.05 -7.14 10.62
N ASP A 272 -18.37 -7.19 10.84
CA ASP A 272 -19.17 -6.03 11.22
C ASP A 272 -18.97 -5.66 12.69
N LEU A 273 -18.88 -6.65 13.57
CA LEU A 273 -18.60 -6.44 14.99
C LEU A 273 -17.19 -5.91 15.23
N GLU A 274 -16.18 -6.39 14.49
CA GLU A 274 -14.81 -5.89 14.57
C GLU A 274 -14.72 -4.43 14.11
N ARG A 275 -15.43 -4.07 13.01
CA ARG A 275 -15.56 -2.67 12.58
C ARG A 275 -16.28 -1.83 13.63
N GLY A 276 -17.38 -2.32 14.19
CA GLY A 276 -18.14 -1.67 15.25
C GLY A 276 -17.27 -1.39 16.48
N LYS A 277 -16.46 -2.37 16.89
CA LYS A 277 -15.48 -2.24 17.98
C LYS A 277 -14.43 -1.18 17.69
N ALA A 278 -13.87 -1.16 16.48
CA ALA A 278 -12.89 -0.15 16.11
C ALA A 278 -13.48 1.27 16.16
N ILE A 279 -14.73 1.44 15.71
CA ILE A 279 -15.47 2.70 15.80
C ILE A 279 -15.71 3.07 17.27
N TYR A 280 -16.13 2.12 18.10
CA TYR A 280 -16.38 2.32 19.53
C TYR A 280 -15.12 2.81 20.27
N VAL A 281 -13.99 2.11 20.10
CA VAL A 281 -12.71 2.45 20.76
C VAL A 281 -12.24 3.84 20.35
N THR A 282 -12.44 4.22 19.08
CA THR A 282 -12.00 5.50 18.54
C THR A 282 -12.85 6.67 19.04
N ASN A 283 -14.18 6.48 19.12
CA ASN A 283 -15.14 7.59 19.24
C ASN A 283 -15.94 7.59 20.53
N CYS A 284 -16.24 6.42 21.11
CA CYS A 284 -17.21 6.24 22.19
C CYS A 284 -16.53 5.97 23.55
N ALA A 285 -15.42 5.24 23.53
CA ALA A 285 -14.74 4.75 24.73
C ALA A 285 -14.23 5.85 25.66
N VAL A 286 -13.97 7.07 25.14
CA VAL A 286 -13.57 8.22 25.96
C VAL A 286 -14.64 8.58 27.00
N CYS A 287 -15.92 8.41 26.67
CA CYS A 287 -17.02 8.75 27.56
C CYS A 287 -17.60 7.52 28.26
N HIS A 288 -17.73 6.40 27.54
CA HIS A 288 -18.39 5.19 28.01
C HIS A 288 -17.43 4.11 28.53
N GLY A 289 -16.13 4.39 28.61
CA GLY A 289 -15.13 3.42 29.06
C GLY A 289 -14.68 2.46 27.96
N GLN A 290 -13.53 1.82 28.15
CA GLN A 290 -12.93 0.95 27.13
C GLN A 290 -13.70 -0.36 26.92
N LEU A 291 -14.42 -0.78 27.96
CA LEU A 291 -15.22 -2.00 28.01
C LEU A 291 -16.72 -1.69 28.07
N GLY A 292 -17.14 -0.43 27.92
CA GLY A 292 -18.53 -0.01 28.10
C GLY A 292 -18.92 0.26 29.54
N GLU A 293 -17.98 0.21 30.48
CA GLU A 293 -18.19 0.28 31.92
C GLU A 293 -18.76 1.63 32.41
N GLY A 294 -18.83 2.63 31.54
CA GLY A 294 -19.27 3.98 31.83
C GLY A 294 -18.13 4.91 32.27
N GLY A 295 -18.50 6.14 32.62
CA GLY A 295 -17.57 7.17 33.03
C GLY A 295 -18.24 8.54 32.99
N ILE A 296 -17.91 9.33 31.98
CA ILE A 296 -18.66 10.55 31.66
C ILE A 296 -20.07 10.16 31.18
N GLY A 297 -20.14 9.16 30.30
CA GLY A 297 -21.39 8.54 29.84
C GLY A 297 -21.90 7.44 30.79
N PRO A 298 -23.13 6.96 30.55
CA PRO A 298 -23.69 5.81 31.28
C PRO A 298 -22.94 4.51 30.99
N ASN A 299 -23.13 3.55 31.90
CA ASN A 299 -22.74 2.17 31.69
C ASN A 299 -23.54 1.57 30.52
N LEU A 300 -22.87 0.84 29.63
CA LEU A 300 -23.47 0.18 28.47
C LEU A 300 -23.47 -1.35 28.62
N THR A 301 -22.99 -1.87 29.75
CA THR A 301 -22.91 -3.32 30.00
C THR A 301 -24.09 -3.87 30.80
N ASP A 302 -24.90 -3.03 31.42
CA ASP A 302 -26.03 -3.45 32.25
C ASP A 302 -27.37 -3.47 31.49
N ASP A 303 -28.44 -3.79 32.21
CA ASP A 303 -29.80 -3.89 31.70
C ASP A 303 -30.59 -2.57 31.79
N TYR A 304 -29.98 -1.48 32.26
CA TYR A 304 -30.65 -0.22 32.54
C TYR A 304 -30.36 0.81 31.45
N TRP A 305 -31.41 1.37 30.85
CA TRP A 305 -31.28 2.28 29.72
C TRP A 305 -32.09 3.55 29.96
N ILE A 306 -31.47 4.71 29.73
CA ILE A 306 -32.13 6.03 29.85
C ILE A 306 -33.02 6.33 28.63
N HIS A 307 -32.65 5.83 27.46
CA HIS A 307 -33.26 6.19 26.17
C HIS A 307 -33.75 4.97 25.36
N GLY A 308 -34.05 3.87 26.05
CA GLY A 308 -34.39 2.60 25.43
C GLY A 308 -33.15 1.79 25.05
N GLY A 309 -33.24 0.47 25.22
CA GLY A 309 -32.13 -0.44 25.02
C GLY A 309 -32.20 -1.22 23.71
N SER A 310 -33.21 -1.04 22.85
CA SER A 310 -33.32 -1.79 21.59
C SER A 310 -32.22 -1.41 20.58
N ILE A 311 -31.97 -2.25 19.57
CA ILE A 311 -30.99 -1.91 18.52
C ILE A 311 -31.37 -0.61 17.78
N ASN A 312 -32.68 -0.40 17.57
CA ASN A 312 -33.24 0.80 16.97
C ASN A 312 -33.02 2.04 17.85
N ASP A 313 -33.14 1.89 19.18
CA ASP A 313 -32.90 2.99 20.13
C ASP A 313 -31.42 3.38 20.16
N ILE A 314 -30.53 2.40 20.28
CA ILE A 314 -29.08 2.63 20.30
C ILE A 314 -28.64 3.28 18.98
N PHE A 315 -29.15 2.82 17.84
CA PHE A 315 -28.90 3.42 16.53
C PHE A 315 -29.37 4.88 16.48
N ARG A 316 -30.60 5.16 16.92
CA ARG A 316 -31.19 6.51 16.92
C ARG A 316 -30.40 7.47 17.79
N ILE A 317 -30.04 7.05 19.00
CA ILE A 317 -29.27 7.85 19.95
C ILE A 317 -27.84 8.07 19.45
N THR A 318 -27.23 7.07 18.82
CA THR A 318 -25.92 7.25 18.17
C THR A 318 -26.01 8.23 17.00
N LYS A 319 -27.07 8.15 16.19
CA LYS A 319 -27.23 9.00 15.00
C LYS A 319 -27.47 10.47 15.34
N TYR A 320 -28.46 10.75 16.20
CA TYR A 320 -28.87 12.12 16.54
C TYR A 320 -28.23 12.70 17.79
N GLY A 321 -27.58 11.86 18.60
CA GLY A 321 -27.01 12.28 19.88
C GLY A 321 -28.08 12.70 20.91
N VAL A 322 -27.59 13.13 22.07
CA VAL A 322 -28.38 13.72 23.15
C VAL A 322 -27.61 14.94 23.65
N ILE A 323 -27.74 16.05 22.92
CA ILE A 323 -26.93 17.25 23.10
C ILE A 323 -27.06 17.81 24.52
N GLU A 324 -28.27 17.77 25.09
CA GLU A 324 -28.55 18.20 26.47
C GLU A 324 -27.79 17.38 27.54
N ARG A 325 -27.36 16.16 27.20
CA ARG A 325 -26.56 15.26 28.06
C ARG A 325 -25.11 15.10 27.59
N GLY A 326 -24.67 15.92 26.61
CA GLY A 326 -23.28 15.95 26.13
C GLY A 326 -22.93 14.88 25.10
N MET A 327 -23.88 14.09 24.60
CA MET A 327 -23.64 13.13 23.52
C MET A 327 -23.84 13.81 22.16
N THR A 328 -22.77 13.92 21.36
CA THR A 328 -22.80 14.55 20.03
C THR A 328 -23.58 13.70 19.00
N PRO A 329 -24.27 14.30 18.02
CA PRO A 329 -24.77 13.57 16.85
C PRO A 329 -23.61 13.03 16.02
N TRP A 330 -23.72 11.78 15.55
CA TRP A 330 -22.70 11.14 14.73
C TRP A 330 -23.07 11.03 13.24
N GLN A 331 -24.29 11.39 12.85
CA GLN A 331 -24.78 11.28 11.47
C GLN A 331 -23.94 12.03 10.41
N ASP A 332 -23.24 13.10 10.80
CA ASP A 332 -22.42 13.90 9.90
C ASP A 332 -21.00 13.31 9.72
N ILE A 333 -20.61 12.36 10.58
CA ILE A 333 -19.26 11.79 10.65
C ILE A 333 -19.29 10.30 10.26
N LEU A 334 -20.30 9.56 10.72
CA LEU A 334 -20.45 8.12 10.51
C LEU A 334 -21.56 7.83 9.50
N SER A 335 -21.29 6.89 8.58
CA SER A 335 -22.33 6.38 7.67
C SER A 335 -23.38 5.56 8.44
N PRO A 336 -24.61 5.39 7.91
CA PRO A 336 -25.62 4.57 8.57
C PRO A 336 -25.17 3.13 8.85
N LEU A 337 -24.40 2.52 7.95
CA LEU A 337 -23.81 1.19 8.18
C LEU A 337 -22.83 1.21 9.35
N ASN A 338 -21.97 2.23 9.45
CA ASN A 338 -21.03 2.37 10.57
C ASN A 338 -21.76 2.56 11.90
N ILE A 339 -22.88 3.31 11.90
CA ILE A 339 -23.74 3.47 13.07
C ILE A 339 -24.34 2.12 13.46
N ALA A 340 -24.88 1.35 12.51
CA ALA A 340 -25.40 0.01 12.79
C ALA A 340 -24.33 -0.95 13.33
N GLN A 341 -23.11 -0.91 12.79
CA GLN A 341 -21.98 -1.71 13.26
C GLN A 341 -21.61 -1.38 14.71
N VAL A 342 -21.46 -0.08 15.05
CA VAL A 342 -21.14 0.31 16.44
C VAL A 342 -22.30 0.03 17.39
N SER A 343 -23.56 0.23 16.97
CA SER A 343 -24.73 -0.13 17.77
C SER A 343 -24.82 -1.63 18.03
N SER A 344 -24.50 -2.45 17.03
CA SER A 344 -24.45 -3.91 17.17
C SER A 344 -23.32 -4.33 18.11
N TYR A 345 -22.15 -3.72 18.01
CA TYR A 345 -21.05 -3.95 18.97
C TYR A 345 -21.46 -3.56 20.40
N ILE A 346 -22.08 -2.40 20.62
CA ILE A 346 -22.56 -1.97 21.95
C ILE A 346 -23.51 -3.01 22.54
N LYS A 347 -24.41 -3.59 21.74
CA LYS A 347 -25.29 -4.67 22.19
C LYS A 347 -24.53 -5.90 22.69
N THR A 348 -23.38 -6.22 22.13
CA THR A 348 -22.53 -7.33 22.61
C THR A 348 -21.89 -7.06 23.98
N LEU A 349 -21.86 -5.81 24.45
CA LEU A 349 -21.31 -5.44 25.75
C LEU A 349 -22.29 -5.73 26.90
N ARG A 350 -23.59 -5.85 26.61
CA ARG A 350 -24.62 -6.17 27.61
C ARG A 350 -24.32 -7.52 28.27
N GLY A 351 -24.34 -7.56 29.59
CA GLY A 351 -24.04 -8.74 30.41
C GLY A 351 -22.54 -8.98 30.64
N THR A 352 -21.66 -8.09 30.16
CA THR A 352 -20.23 -8.14 30.53
C THR A 352 -20.02 -7.53 31.92
N ASP A 353 -19.04 -8.04 32.67
CA ASP A 353 -18.75 -7.63 34.06
C ASP A 353 -17.38 -6.94 34.17
N PRO A 354 -17.22 -5.69 33.67
CA PRO A 354 -15.97 -4.96 33.84
C PRO A 354 -15.72 -4.56 35.31
N PRO A 355 -14.46 -4.50 35.77
CA PRO A 355 -14.14 -4.30 37.18
C PRO A 355 -14.49 -2.90 37.73
N ASN A 356 -14.75 -1.91 36.86
CA ASN A 356 -15.01 -0.52 37.23
C ASN A 356 -16.37 -0.02 36.68
N GLN A 357 -17.39 -0.88 36.70
CA GLN A 357 -18.74 -0.49 36.25
C GLN A 357 -19.30 0.69 37.04
N LYS A 358 -19.81 1.67 36.30
CA LYS A 358 -20.63 2.74 36.86
C LYS A 358 -21.97 2.17 37.31
N GLU A 359 -22.54 2.72 38.38
CA GLU A 359 -23.87 2.34 38.86
C GLU A 359 -24.93 2.45 37.75
N PRO A 360 -25.93 1.56 37.71
CA PRO A 360 -26.95 1.58 36.67
C PRO A 360 -27.74 2.89 36.60
N GLU A 361 -27.99 3.36 35.38
CA GLU A 361 -28.70 4.61 35.12
C GLU A 361 -29.86 4.39 34.13
N GLY A 362 -31.06 4.83 34.52
CA GLY A 362 -32.26 4.71 33.70
C GLY A 362 -33.19 3.60 34.18
N ASP A 363 -34.06 3.15 33.28
CA ASP A 363 -35.07 2.15 33.59
C ASP A 363 -34.61 0.76 33.12
N LEU A 364 -35.04 -0.28 33.83
CA LEU A 364 -34.76 -1.66 33.42
C LEU A 364 -35.39 -1.90 32.05
N TRP A 365 -34.58 -2.24 31.07
CA TRP A 365 -35.04 -2.52 29.71
C TRP A 365 -35.32 -4.01 29.54
N ILE A 366 -36.57 -4.34 29.22
CA ILE A 366 -37.02 -5.70 28.95
C ILE A 366 -37.31 -5.81 27.44
N PRO A 367 -36.77 -6.83 26.73
CA PRO A 367 -37.12 -7.08 25.34
C PRO A 367 -38.63 -7.31 25.19
N MET A 368 -39.21 -6.80 24.11
CA MET A 368 -40.67 -6.87 23.86
C MET A 368 -41.21 -8.31 23.81
N GLU A 369 -40.38 -9.31 23.48
CA GLU A 369 -40.74 -10.73 23.51
C GLU A 369 -40.89 -11.29 24.94
N GLU A 370 -40.18 -10.71 25.92
CA GLU A 370 -40.26 -11.07 27.33
C GLU A 370 -41.36 -10.29 28.06
N GLU A 371 -41.69 -9.06 27.64
CA GLU A 371 -42.84 -8.31 28.17
C GLU A 371 -44.17 -9.06 27.92
N VAL A 372 -44.36 -9.60 26.72
CA VAL A 372 -45.57 -10.37 26.37
C VAL A 372 -45.68 -11.66 27.19
N ALA A 373 -44.56 -12.33 27.47
CA ALA A 373 -44.53 -13.52 28.33
C ALA A 373 -44.91 -13.20 29.79
N THR A 374 -44.51 -12.02 30.30
CA THR A 374 -44.87 -11.58 31.65
C THR A 374 -46.32 -11.11 31.78
N GLU A 375 -46.92 -10.54 30.74
CA GLU A 375 -48.34 -10.16 30.73
C GLU A 375 -49.27 -11.38 30.56
N GLU A 376 -48.89 -12.39 29.76
CA GLU A 376 -49.68 -13.62 29.62
C GLU A 376 -49.73 -14.46 30.91
N GLU A 377 -48.69 -14.44 31.76
CA GLU A 377 -48.72 -15.08 33.08
C GLU A 377 -49.63 -14.36 34.09
N ASP A 378 -49.78 -13.03 34.02
CA ASP A 378 -50.63 -12.25 34.95
C ASP A 378 -52.13 -12.37 34.62
N ILE A 379 -52.49 -12.60 33.35
CA ILE A 379 -53.89 -12.78 32.92
C ILE A 379 -54.42 -14.20 33.25
N GLY A 380 -53.53 -15.19 33.45
CA GLY A 380 -53.90 -16.58 33.78
C GLY A 380 -54.34 -16.83 35.22
N ALA A 381 -54.21 -15.86 36.12
CA ALA A 381 -54.50 -16.02 37.56
C ALA A 381 -55.89 -15.49 38.00
N ALA A 382 -56.67 -14.89 37.10
CA ALA A 382 -57.89 -14.17 37.46
C ALA A 382 -59.19 -14.75 36.84
N GLU A 383 -59.34 -16.07 36.73
CA GLU A 383 -60.65 -16.63 36.38
C GLU A 383 -60.87 -18.07 36.91
N GLU A 384 -60.90 -18.26 38.23
CA GLU A 384 -61.59 -19.41 38.82
C GLU A 384 -61.85 -19.20 40.33
N THR A 385 -63.06 -18.79 40.69
CA THR A 385 -63.74 -19.29 41.91
C THR A 385 -65.23 -18.97 41.82
N LYS A 386 -66.00 -19.99 41.44
CA LYS A 386 -67.47 -20.01 41.48
C LYS A 386 -67.94 -20.78 42.72
N GLU A 387 -68.90 -20.17 43.41
CA GLU A 387 -70.15 -20.74 43.95
C GLU A 387 -70.20 -22.15 44.58
N GLY A 388 -70.85 -22.23 45.75
CA GLY A 388 -71.51 -23.43 46.32
C GLY A 388 -71.16 -23.68 47.79
N GLU A 389 -71.82 -23.06 48.77
CA GLU A 389 -73.14 -23.36 49.35
C GLU A 389 -73.17 -24.59 50.30
N THR A 390 -73.48 -24.35 51.58
CA THR A 390 -74.52 -24.99 52.45
C THR A 390 -74.33 -24.46 53.89
N ALA A 391 -75.27 -23.67 54.44
CA ALA A 391 -76.32 -24.03 55.43
C ALA A 391 -75.74 -24.59 56.76
N GLU A 392 -76.09 -24.10 57.96
CA GLU A 392 -77.43 -24.01 58.54
C GLU A 392 -77.36 -23.33 59.94
N GLU A 393 -78.43 -22.60 60.32
CA GLU A 393 -78.92 -22.29 61.70
C GLU A 393 -77.98 -21.56 62.71
N GLU A 394 -78.40 -20.63 63.57
CA GLU A 394 -79.68 -20.34 64.21
C GLU A 394 -79.57 -18.98 64.94
N ASN A 395 -80.66 -18.20 65.00
CA ASN A 395 -81.09 -17.33 66.13
C ASN A 395 -80.18 -16.17 66.62
N MET A 396 -80.64 -15.04 67.15
CA MET A 396 -81.95 -14.44 67.50
C MET A 396 -81.58 -13.13 68.20
N GLU A 397 -82.23 -12.01 67.82
CA GLU A 397 -82.53 -10.77 68.58
C GLU A 397 -81.41 -10.10 69.42
N VAL A 398 -81.30 -8.77 69.51
CA VAL A 398 -82.20 -7.87 70.24
C VAL A 398 -81.74 -6.42 69.97
N GLU A 399 -82.73 -5.57 69.68
CA GLU A 399 -82.87 -4.09 69.84
C GLU A 399 -81.75 -3.11 69.44
#